data_AF-A0A934YPB7-F1
#
_entry.id   AF-A0A934YPB7-F1
#
_cell.length_a   1.000
_cell.length_b   1.000
_cell.length_c   1.000
_cell.angle_alpha   90.00
_cell.angle_beta   90.00
_cell.angle_gamma   90.00
#
_symmetry.space_group_name_H-M   'P 1'
#
loop_
_entity.id
_entity.type
_entity.pdbx_description
1 polymer ?
#
loop_
_entity_poly.entity_id
_entity_poly.type
_entity_poly.pdbx_seq_one_letter_code
_entity_poly.pdbx_strand_id
1 'polypeptide(L)'
;MKVIAEVRTPQLTKLHAGKVRDSFRIDAERRLIVVTDRISAFDLRLSTPVPQKGEVLNRLAAFWFSATRDVVPNHLLEAVSEQASLVREATPVRVEMVVRGYMAGSMARGYAAGKREFSGASVGAGLEENGRLPSPIVTPTTKEDADREITPDDLVREGLATKALYDKMASVSLELFRRGSEVLRAKGLVLADTKYEFGLIGDDLVLIDEIHTPDSSRIWDAATYAKSPKDVPPLDKELVRAFMLRERERTGAFPLALPASVVEETRARYVELLRRVTGHEPSGAPDPLARLYEALVAGGHIKPGFVVVCMGSPSDVEHAKRVRKVLASYGVRTFVRVISAHKNGERIQELADSYNGALEPGAVIAIAGESNGLGGALAANLELPVVNAPPYGDKSDLILNLQSSLMMPSNIPATTAIRPENAALAALRSLNLRHLKARFSGEIREMKARLIRADDAMQRELGADDEAVT
;
A
#
# COMPACT_ATOMS: atom_id res chain seq x y z
N MET A 1 13.03 14.29 1.46
CA MET A 1 12.92 12.82 1.40
C MET A 1 11.61 12.47 0.70
N LYS A 2 11.57 11.44 -0.16
CA LYS A 2 10.28 11.02 -0.75
C LYS A 2 9.42 10.32 0.30
N VAL A 3 8.12 10.27 0.06
CA VAL A 3 7.10 9.73 0.98
C VAL A 3 6.19 8.76 0.22
N ILE A 4 5.63 7.79 0.94
CA ILE A 4 4.54 6.96 0.43
C ILE A 4 3.22 7.59 0.86
N ALA A 5 2.59 8.36 -0.02
CA ALA A 5 1.26 8.92 0.21
C ALA A 5 0.15 7.98 -0.31
N GLU A 6 0.42 7.25 -1.37
CA GLU A 6 -0.45 6.26 -1.99
C GLU A 6 0.40 5.18 -2.66
N VAL A 7 -0.10 3.94 -2.68
CA VAL A 7 0.44 2.88 -3.54
C VAL A 7 -0.57 2.53 -4.62
N ARG A 8 -0.08 2.39 -5.85
CA ARG A 8 -0.82 1.92 -7.01
C ARG A 8 -0.06 0.78 -7.66
N THR A 9 -0.75 -0.32 -7.90
CA THR A 9 -0.25 -1.42 -8.72
C THR A 9 -1.44 -2.10 -9.40
N PRO A 10 -1.42 -2.30 -10.72
CA PRO A 10 -2.46 -3.06 -11.41
C PRO A 10 -2.38 -4.56 -11.13
N GLN A 11 -1.30 -5.04 -10.51
CA GLN A 11 -1.07 -6.47 -10.28
C GLN A 11 -1.79 -7.02 -9.06
N LEU A 12 -2.18 -6.17 -8.11
CA LEU A 12 -2.89 -6.55 -6.89
C LEU A 12 -4.24 -5.85 -6.81
N THR A 13 -5.25 -6.55 -6.29
CA THR A 13 -6.56 -5.94 -6.05
C THR A 13 -6.50 -5.05 -4.81
N LYS A 14 -6.67 -3.74 -4.97
CA LYS A 14 -6.81 -2.80 -3.85
C LYS A 14 -8.12 -3.08 -3.12
N LEU A 15 -8.03 -3.41 -1.84
CA LEU A 15 -9.19 -3.73 -1.00
C LEU A 15 -9.82 -2.48 -0.43
N HIS A 16 -9.00 -1.60 0.14
CA HIS A 16 -9.42 -0.30 0.63
C HIS A 16 -8.20 0.62 0.80
N ALA A 17 -8.43 1.92 0.66
CA ALA A 17 -7.50 2.97 1.07
C ALA A 17 -7.97 3.54 2.41
N GLY A 18 -7.42 3.02 3.53
CA GLY A 18 -7.69 3.52 4.87
C GLY A 18 -7.04 4.89 5.12
N LYS A 19 -7.34 5.52 6.27
CA LYS A 19 -6.83 6.87 6.61
C LYS A 19 -5.30 6.95 6.47
N VAL A 20 -4.59 5.93 6.95
CA VAL A 20 -3.12 5.88 7.00
C VAL A 20 -2.50 4.62 6.40
N ARG A 21 -3.30 3.75 5.78
CA ARG A 21 -2.85 2.46 5.20
C ARG A 21 -3.53 2.20 3.88
N ASP A 22 -2.84 1.54 2.96
CA ASP A 22 -3.43 0.95 1.76
C ASP A 22 -3.37 -0.58 1.89
N SER A 23 -4.50 -1.26 1.66
CA SER A 23 -4.59 -2.73 1.75
C SER A 23 -4.80 -3.35 0.37
N PHE A 24 -4.05 -4.41 0.07
CA PHE A 24 -4.11 -5.14 -1.18
C PHE A 24 -4.31 -6.63 -0.95
N ARG A 25 -5.13 -7.28 -1.77
CA ARG A 25 -5.29 -8.73 -1.75
C ARG A 25 -4.08 -9.37 -2.44
N ILE A 26 -3.43 -10.30 -1.76
CA ILE A 26 -2.43 -11.20 -2.36
C ILE A 26 -3.13 -12.44 -2.89
N ASP A 27 -3.97 -13.07 -2.06
CA ASP A 27 -4.83 -14.20 -2.42
C ASP A 27 -6.01 -14.31 -1.43
N ALA A 28 -6.64 -15.49 -1.35
CA ALA A 28 -7.79 -15.73 -0.48
C ALA A 28 -7.45 -15.71 1.02
N GLU A 29 -6.21 -16.02 1.39
CA GLU A 29 -5.77 -16.19 2.78
C GLU A 29 -4.81 -15.10 3.24
N ARG A 30 -4.30 -14.28 2.31
CA ARG A 30 -3.24 -13.30 2.58
C ARG A 30 -3.54 -11.93 2.01
N ARG A 31 -3.17 -10.92 2.79
CA ARG A 31 -3.30 -9.50 2.47
C ARG A 31 -1.97 -8.79 2.69
N LEU A 32 -1.66 -7.84 1.82
CA LEU A 32 -0.58 -6.88 2.00
C LEU A 32 -1.15 -5.59 2.60
N ILE A 33 -0.57 -5.12 3.70
CA ILE A 33 -0.86 -3.83 4.29
C ILE A 33 0.36 -2.93 4.08
N VAL A 34 0.17 -1.82 3.36
CA VAL A 34 1.19 -0.77 3.24
C VAL A 34 0.82 0.37 4.18
N VAL A 35 1.71 0.67 5.12
CA VAL A 35 1.57 1.78 6.06
C VAL A 35 2.15 3.04 5.42
N THR A 36 1.28 4.01 5.15
CA THR A 36 1.64 5.23 4.43
C THR A 36 2.16 6.31 5.38
N ASP A 37 2.81 7.32 4.82
CA ASP A 37 3.23 8.53 5.53
C ASP A 37 2.09 9.52 5.75
N ARG A 38 0.86 9.14 5.37
CA ARG A 38 -0.34 9.93 5.65
C ARG A 38 -0.60 9.96 7.16
N ILE A 39 -1.15 11.08 7.62
CA ILE A 39 -1.61 11.27 8.97
C ILE A 39 -3.05 11.80 8.94
N SER A 40 -3.83 11.42 9.96
CA SER A 40 -5.22 11.86 10.10
C SER A 40 -5.48 12.28 11.54
N ALA A 41 -6.38 13.21 11.80
CA ALA A 41 -6.84 13.54 13.15
C ALA A 41 -8.22 14.18 13.07
N PHE A 42 -9.05 13.95 14.10
CA PHE A 42 -10.46 14.39 14.11
C PHE A 42 -11.21 14.00 12.82
N ASP A 43 -10.99 12.76 12.38
CA ASP A 43 -11.54 12.18 11.14
C ASP A 43 -11.16 12.85 9.82
N LEU A 44 -10.32 13.89 9.87
CA LEU A 44 -9.75 14.53 8.69
C LEU A 44 -8.45 13.84 8.27
N ARG A 45 -8.31 13.56 6.98
CA ARG A 45 -7.02 13.22 6.38
C ARG A 45 -6.27 14.51 6.05
N LEU A 46 -5.07 14.66 6.58
CA LEU A 46 -4.26 15.84 6.32
C LEU A 46 -3.56 15.72 4.96
N SER A 47 -3.43 16.84 4.25
CA SER A 47 -2.77 16.91 2.94
C SER A 47 -1.25 16.83 3.05
N THR A 48 -0.69 17.12 4.24
CA THR A 48 0.75 17.07 4.49
C THR A 48 1.16 15.72 5.08
N PRO A 49 1.92 14.89 4.36
CA PRO A 49 2.45 13.64 4.90
C PRO A 49 3.58 13.91 5.91
N VAL A 50 3.81 12.97 6.82
CA VAL A 50 4.93 12.98 7.78
C VAL A 50 5.97 11.97 7.30
N PRO A 51 7.13 12.40 6.76
CA PRO A 51 8.14 11.47 6.28
C PRO A 51 8.57 10.45 7.34
N GLN A 52 8.86 9.22 6.93
CA GLN A 52 9.26 8.08 7.79
C GLN A 52 8.17 7.59 8.77
N LYS A 53 7.01 8.24 8.84
CA LYS A 53 5.92 7.80 9.74
C LYS A 53 5.52 6.36 9.42
N GLY A 54 5.29 6.03 8.15
CA GLY A 54 4.84 4.69 7.79
C GLY A 54 5.85 3.61 8.20
N GLU A 55 7.14 3.93 8.07
CA GLU A 55 8.23 3.01 8.43
C GLU A 55 8.31 2.81 9.95
N VAL A 56 8.23 3.89 10.72
CA VAL A 56 8.18 3.83 12.19
C VAL A 56 7.02 2.96 12.66
N LEU A 57 5.81 3.22 12.13
CA LEU A 57 4.61 2.50 12.56
C LEU A 57 4.68 1.01 12.22
N ASN A 58 5.10 0.66 11.00
CA ASN A 58 5.18 -0.74 10.57
C ASN A 58 6.25 -1.51 11.36
N ARG A 59 7.42 -0.91 11.63
CA ARG A 59 8.47 -1.53 12.45
C ARG A 59 8.06 -1.70 13.91
N LEU A 60 7.40 -0.70 14.50
CA LEU A 60 6.87 -0.80 15.86
C LEU A 60 5.81 -1.89 15.95
N ALA A 61 4.86 -1.93 15.02
CA ALA A 61 3.84 -2.97 14.98
C ALA A 61 4.47 -4.37 14.88
N ALA A 62 5.44 -4.57 13.98
CA ALA A 62 6.16 -5.84 13.85
C ALA A 62 6.91 -6.26 15.13
N PHE A 63 7.59 -5.31 15.80
CA PHE A 63 8.24 -5.55 17.08
C PHE A 63 7.24 -6.04 18.14
N TRP A 64 6.12 -5.33 18.28
CA TRP A 64 5.12 -5.64 19.30
C TRP A 64 4.35 -6.92 19.02
N PHE A 65 4.03 -7.21 17.75
CA PHE A 65 3.47 -8.50 17.35
C PHE A 65 4.39 -9.66 17.75
N SER A 66 5.71 -9.50 17.61
CA SER A 66 6.67 -10.50 18.09
C SER A 66 6.71 -10.56 19.63
N ALA A 67 6.75 -9.41 20.30
CA ALA A 67 6.91 -9.32 21.76
C ALA A 67 5.68 -9.75 22.58
N THR A 68 4.53 -9.91 21.91
CA THR A 68 3.24 -10.26 22.53
C THR A 68 2.62 -11.54 21.98
N ARG A 69 3.36 -12.27 21.13
CA ARG A 69 2.87 -13.50 20.48
C ARG A 69 2.47 -14.61 21.46
N ASP A 70 3.06 -14.61 22.66
CA ASP A 70 2.74 -15.54 23.74
C ASP A 70 1.42 -15.21 24.45
N VAL A 71 0.94 -13.97 24.35
CA VAL A 71 -0.33 -13.52 24.94
C VAL A 71 -1.50 -13.86 24.02
N VAL A 72 -1.36 -13.56 22.73
CA VAL A 72 -2.37 -13.84 21.71
C VAL A 72 -1.69 -14.02 20.34
N PRO A 73 -2.14 -14.97 19.50
CA PRO A 73 -1.70 -15.01 18.13
C PRO A 73 -2.06 -13.71 17.40
N ASN A 74 -1.30 -13.36 16.38
CA ASN A 74 -1.55 -12.18 15.55
C ASN A 74 -1.50 -12.55 14.07
N HIS A 75 -1.98 -11.63 13.23
CA HIS A 75 -2.09 -11.87 11.80
C HIS A 75 -0.79 -11.66 11.01
N LEU A 76 0.29 -11.14 11.60
CA LEU A 76 1.52 -10.84 10.88
C LEU A 76 2.22 -12.13 10.43
N LEU A 77 2.48 -12.25 9.11
CA LEU A 77 3.28 -13.32 8.53
C LEU A 77 4.72 -12.84 8.33
N GLU A 78 4.89 -11.66 7.75
CA GLU A 78 6.19 -11.12 7.37
C GLU A 78 6.14 -9.59 7.26
N ALA A 79 7.20 -8.90 7.68
CA ALA A 79 7.44 -7.50 7.32
C ALA A 79 8.18 -7.44 5.97
N VAL A 80 7.42 -7.45 4.87
CA VAL A 80 7.93 -7.51 3.48
C VAL A 80 8.87 -6.35 3.18
N SER A 81 8.54 -5.16 3.68
CA SER A 81 9.42 -4.00 3.61
C SER A 81 9.28 -3.18 4.88
N GLU A 82 10.03 -2.09 4.95
CA GLU A 82 9.98 -1.18 6.09
C GLU A 82 8.59 -0.54 6.28
N GLN A 83 7.80 -0.43 5.20
CA GLN A 83 6.45 0.14 5.21
C GLN A 83 5.36 -0.86 4.81
N ALA A 84 5.68 -2.14 4.61
CA ALA A 84 4.70 -3.12 4.20
C ALA A 84 4.80 -4.42 4.99
N SER A 85 3.64 -4.95 5.35
CA SER A 85 3.49 -6.22 6.06
C SER A 85 2.56 -7.14 5.29
N LEU A 86 2.97 -8.40 5.14
CA LEU A 86 2.12 -9.49 4.70
C LEU A 86 1.43 -10.07 5.93
N VAL A 87 0.09 -10.16 5.88
CA VAL A 87 -0.72 -10.64 6.98
C VAL A 87 -1.68 -11.73 6.51
N ARG A 88 -2.11 -12.59 7.44
CA ARG A 88 -3.25 -13.48 7.23
C ARG A 88 -4.53 -12.65 7.11
N GLU A 89 -5.39 -13.03 6.19
CA GLU A 89 -6.75 -12.50 6.10
C GLU A 89 -7.55 -12.96 7.32
N ALA A 90 -8.13 -12.01 8.05
CA ALA A 90 -8.94 -12.24 9.23
C ALA A 90 -10.25 -11.49 9.11
N THR A 91 -11.34 -12.06 9.64
CA THR A 91 -12.63 -11.38 9.73
C THR A 91 -12.60 -10.44 10.93
N PRO A 92 -12.64 -9.10 10.75
CA PRO A 92 -12.51 -8.17 11.86
C PRO A 92 -13.71 -8.22 12.80
N VAL A 93 -13.46 -8.19 14.10
CA VAL A 93 -14.50 -7.87 15.10
C VAL A 93 -14.64 -6.36 15.11
N ARG A 94 -15.83 -5.82 14.83
CA ARG A 94 -16.08 -4.38 14.63
C ARG A 94 -16.15 -3.59 15.94
N VAL A 95 -15.20 -3.84 16.83
CA VAL A 95 -15.06 -3.22 18.15
C VAL A 95 -13.60 -2.85 18.36
N GLU A 96 -13.37 -1.64 18.83
CA GLU A 96 -12.05 -1.20 19.29
C GLU A 96 -11.96 -1.34 20.81
N MET A 97 -10.98 -2.09 21.29
CA MET A 97 -10.77 -2.35 22.71
C MET A 97 -9.76 -1.34 23.25
N VAL A 98 -10.26 -0.20 23.75
CA VAL A 98 -9.39 0.84 24.36
C VAL A 98 -9.09 0.46 25.80
N VAL A 99 -7.81 0.32 26.14
CA VAL A 99 -7.35 0.13 27.51
C VAL A 99 -6.72 1.41 28.04
N ARG A 100 -7.16 1.84 29.22
CA ARG A 100 -6.72 3.09 29.86
C ARG A 100 -6.05 2.76 31.18
N GLY A 101 -4.82 3.21 31.35
CA GLY A 101 -4.11 3.18 32.64
C GLY A 101 -4.08 4.54 33.35
N TYR A 102 -4.42 5.61 32.64
CA TYR A 102 -4.33 7.00 33.10
C TYR A 102 -5.53 7.81 32.63
N MET A 103 -5.86 8.87 33.37
CA MET A 103 -6.90 9.84 33.05
C MET A 103 -6.44 10.81 31.96
N ALA A 104 -6.33 10.31 30.72
CA ALA A 104 -5.87 11.08 29.58
C ALA A 104 -6.96 11.27 28.52
N GLY A 105 -6.80 12.32 27.69
CA GLY A 105 -7.60 12.52 26.49
C GLY A 105 -9.11 12.65 26.75
N SER A 106 -9.93 11.91 26.01
CA SER A 106 -11.39 11.99 26.10
C SER A 106 -11.92 11.60 27.49
N MET A 107 -11.25 10.67 28.18
CA MET A 107 -11.63 10.25 29.52
C MET A 107 -11.44 11.39 30.54
N ALA A 108 -10.31 12.09 30.48
CA ALA A 108 -10.04 13.24 31.34
C ALA A 108 -11.08 14.36 31.15
N ARG A 109 -11.37 14.70 29.89
CA ARG A 109 -12.39 15.71 29.54
C ARG A 109 -13.78 15.33 30.02
N GLY A 110 -14.20 14.08 29.79
CA GLY A 110 -15.49 13.59 30.26
C GLY A 110 -15.58 13.65 31.79
N TYR A 111 -14.52 13.25 32.49
CA TYR A 111 -14.48 13.26 33.94
C TYR A 111 -14.54 14.67 34.53
N ALA A 112 -13.83 15.63 33.94
CA ALA A 112 -13.91 17.05 34.28
C ALA A 112 -15.33 17.61 34.05
N ALA A 113 -16.04 17.11 33.03
CA ALA A 113 -17.44 17.45 32.76
C ALA A 113 -18.45 16.69 33.64
N GLY A 114 -18.00 15.94 34.65
CA GLY A 114 -18.86 15.24 35.61
C GLY A 114 -19.18 13.78 35.26
N LYS A 115 -18.71 13.25 34.13
CA LYS A 115 -18.87 11.83 33.77
C LYS A 115 -18.11 10.95 34.75
N ARG A 116 -18.70 9.84 35.18
CA ARG A 116 -18.09 8.86 36.09
C ARG A 116 -18.10 7.43 35.57
N GLU A 117 -18.80 7.18 34.48
CA GLU A 117 -18.89 5.89 33.83
C GLU A 117 -18.48 6.01 32.37
N PHE A 118 -17.60 5.13 31.90
CA PHE A 118 -17.03 5.15 30.54
C PHE A 118 -17.17 3.75 29.94
N SER A 119 -18.01 3.59 28.92
CA SER A 119 -18.32 2.28 28.32
C SER A 119 -18.64 1.18 29.36
N GLY A 120 -19.41 1.50 30.40
CA GLY A 120 -19.76 0.55 31.48
C GLY A 120 -18.75 0.46 32.64
N ALA A 121 -17.56 1.08 32.53
CA ALA A 121 -16.56 1.09 33.59
C ALA A 121 -16.71 2.34 34.46
N SER A 122 -16.99 2.17 35.75
CA SER A 122 -17.06 3.26 36.72
C SER A 122 -15.68 3.66 37.25
N VAL A 123 -15.46 4.96 37.46
CA VAL A 123 -14.25 5.49 38.10
C VAL A 123 -14.58 6.31 39.35
N GLY A 124 -13.71 6.19 40.35
CA GLY A 124 -13.85 6.89 41.64
C GLY A 124 -13.63 8.40 41.53
N ALA A 125 -13.89 9.09 42.64
CA ALA A 125 -13.60 10.52 42.78
C ALA A 125 -12.10 10.79 43.02
N GLY A 126 -11.69 12.06 42.95
CA GLY A 126 -10.33 12.49 43.29
C GLY A 126 -9.26 12.23 42.22
N LEU A 127 -9.65 11.80 41.02
CA LEU A 127 -8.71 11.62 39.91
C LEU A 127 -8.39 12.95 39.22
N GLU A 128 -7.11 13.14 38.88
CA GLU A 128 -6.61 14.32 38.17
C GLU A 128 -6.29 14.01 36.70
N GLU A 129 -6.21 15.05 35.86
CA GLU A 129 -5.74 14.92 34.48
C GLU A 129 -4.32 14.33 34.41
N ASN A 130 -4.16 13.36 33.51
CA ASN A 130 -2.98 12.49 33.37
C ASN A 130 -2.60 11.71 34.67
N GLY A 131 -3.49 11.66 35.65
CA GLY A 131 -3.34 10.85 36.85
C GLY A 131 -3.49 9.36 36.56
N ARG A 132 -2.72 8.53 37.28
CA ARG A 132 -2.79 7.08 37.15
C ARG A 132 -4.09 6.54 37.73
N LEU A 133 -4.73 5.60 37.02
CA LEU A 133 -5.89 4.87 37.52
C LEU A 133 -5.46 3.80 38.56
N PRO A 134 -6.32 3.47 39.54
CA PRO A 134 -6.04 2.40 40.50
C PRO A 134 -5.75 1.05 39.82
N SER A 135 -6.46 0.76 38.75
CA SER A 135 -6.24 -0.38 37.85
C SER A 135 -6.58 0.03 36.41
N PRO A 136 -5.92 -0.54 35.40
CA PRO A 136 -6.31 -0.32 34.02
C PRO A 136 -7.76 -0.78 33.76
N ILE A 137 -8.48 -0.05 32.92
CA ILE A 137 -9.87 -0.37 32.54
C ILE A 137 -9.99 -0.51 31.03
N VAL A 138 -10.95 -1.33 30.60
CA VAL A 138 -11.32 -1.49 29.18
C VAL A 138 -12.55 -0.65 28.89
N THR A 139 -12.47 0.22 27.89
CA THR A 139 -13.60 1.05 27.43
C THR A 139 -13.83 0.81 25.93
N PRO A 140 -14.67 -0.17 25.54
CA PRO A 140 -14.87 -0.48 24.14
C PRO A 140 -15.60 0.64 23.38
N THR A 141 -15.29 0.77 22.10
CA THR A 141 -15.99 1.63 21.14
C THR A 141 -16.39 0.84 19.90
N THR A 142 -17.49 1.21 19.24
CA THR A 142 -17.85 0.63 17.94
C THR A 142 -16.92 1.13 16.85
N LYS A 143 -16.79 0.36 15.76
CA LYS A 143 -16.05 0.75 14.55
C LYS A 143 -17.03 1.00 13.39
N GLU A 144 -17.55 2.22 13.34
CA GLU A 144 -18.61 2.68 12.43
C GLU A 144 -18.24 4.03 11.79
N ASP A 145 -19.12 4.64 11.01
CA ASP A 145 -18.84 5.96 10.39
C ASP A 145 -18.61 7.05 11.44
N ALA A 146 -19.20 6.88 12.63
CA ALA A 146 -18.89 7.63 13.84
C ALA A 146 -18.70 6.65 15.00
N ASP A 147 -17.46 6.50 15.46
CA ASP A 147 -17.14 5.65 16.60
C ASP A 147 -17.87 6.16 17.85
N ARG A 148 -18.56 5.26 18.56
CA ARG A 148 -19.25 5.58 19.82
C ARG A 148 -18.82 4.66 20.94
N GLU A 149 -18.83 5.18 22.16
CA GLU A 149 -18.72 4.36 23.36
C GLU A 149 -19.89 3.36 23.41
N ILE A 150 -19.59 2.13 23.80
CA ILE A 150 -20.57 1.05 23.93
C ILE A 150 -20.30 0.29 25.22
N THR A 151 -21.34 -0.14 25.93
CA THR A 151 -21.17 -0.98 27.12
C THR A 151 -20.93 -2.44 26.70
N PRO A 152 -20.33 -3.29 27.54
CA PRO A 152 -20.18 -4.71 27.25
C PRO A 152 -21.51 -5.41 26.97
N ASP A 153 -22.57 -5.03 27.69
CA ASP A 153 -23.88 -5.65 27.56
C ASP A 153 -24.57 -5.20 26.27
N ASP A 154 -24.44 -3.92 25.89
CA ASP A 154 -24.95 -3.42 24.60
C ASP A 154 -24.19 -4.03 23.42
N LEU A 155 -22.88 -4.20 23.53
CA LEU A 155 -22.05 -4.84 22.52
C LEU A 155 -22.54 -6.25 22.20
N VAL A 156 -22.90 -7.02 23.23
CA VAL A 156 -23.48 -8.37 23.09
C VAL A 156 -24.91 -8.30 22.55
N ARG A 157 -25.73 -7.39 23.06
CA ARG A 157 -27.13 -7.20 22.65
C ARG A 157 -27.26 -6.83 21.18
N GLU A 158 -26.31 -6.06 20.66
CA GLU A 158 -26.24 -5.63 19.27
C GLU A 158 -25.55 -6.66 18.35
N GLY A 159 -25.06 -7.78 18.91
CA GLY A 159 -24.46 -8.86 18.13
C GLY A 159 -23.07 -8.56 17.57
N LEU A 160 -22.35 -7.56 18.12
CA LEU A 160 -20.99 -7.22 17.70
C LEU A 160 -19.97 -8.28 18.13
N ALA A 161 -20.22 -8.94 19.25
CA ALA A 161 -19.50 -10.13 19.72
C ALA A 161 -20.39 -10.94 20.68
N THR A 162 -20.07 -12.22 20.87
CA THR A 162 -20.65 -12.99 21.98
C THR A 162 -20.03 -12.54 23.30
N LYS A 163 -20.71 -12.80 24.43
CA LYS A 163 -20.16 -12.49 25.76
C LYS A 163 -18.80 -13.15 25.98
N ALA A 164 -18.66 -14.43 25.63
CA ALA A 164 -17.41 -15.17 25.73
C ALA A 164 -16.29 -14.56 24.88
N LEU A 165 -16.61 -14.10 23.66
CA LEU A 165 -15.64 -13.44 22.79
C LEU A 165 -15.22 -12.08 23.36
N TYR A 166 -16.17 -11.28 23.87
CA TYR A 166 -15.88 -10.01 24.54
C TYR A 166 -14.99 -10.20 25.76
N ASP A 167 -15.32 -11.14 26.65
CA ASP A 167 -14.56 -11.40 27.87
C ASP A 167 -13.11 -11.82 27.54
N LYS A 168 -12.95 -12.65 26.49
CA LYS A 168 -11.63 -13.03 25.97
C LYS A 168 -10.86 -11.81 25.43
N MET A 169 -11.50 -10.98 24.60
CA MET A 169 -10.88 -9.74 24.09
C MET A 169 -10.47 -8.81 25.23
N ALA A 170 -11.34 -8.59 26.23
CA ALA A 170 -11.07 -7.72 27.36
C ALA A 170 -9.89 -8.22 28.21
N SER A 171 -9.87 -9.52 28.52
CA SER A 171 -8.76 -10.15 29.24
C SER A 171 -7.44 -10.04 28.48
N VAL A 172 -7.44 -10.35 27.19
CA VAL A 172 -6.25 -10.23 26.32
C VAL A 172 -5.79 -8.78 26.22
N SER A 173 -6.69 -7.81 26.04
CA SER A 173 -6.35 -6.39 25.98
C SER A 173 -5.66 -5.89 27.25
N LEU A 174 -6.13 -6.30 28.43
CA LEU A 174 -5.51 -5.96 29.71
C LEU A 174 -4.11 -6.57 29.84
N GLU A 175 -3.92 -7.81 29.40
CA GLU A 175 -2.63 -8.50 29.44
C GLU A 175 -1.63 -7.88 28.43
N LEU A 176 -2.07 -7.57 27.22
CA LEU A 176 -1.29 -6.81 26.23
C LEU A 176 -0.88 -5.44 26.81
N PHE A 177 -1.80 -4.76 27.50
CA PHE A 177 -1.51 -3.46 28.11
C PHE A 177 -0.48 -3.57 29.23
N ARG A 178 -0.58 -4.61 30.07
CA ARG A 178 0.38 -4.92 31.12
C ARG A 178 1.78 -5.17 30.53
N ARG A 179 1.89 -6.06 29.53
CA ARG A 179 3.15 -6.37 28.84
C ARG A 179 3.76 -5.12 28.19
N GLY A 180 2.95 -4.35 27.45
CA GLY A 180 3.37 -3.09 26.84
C GLY A 180 3.89 -2.09 27.85
N SER A 181 3.15 -1.92 28.96
CA SER A 181 3.54 -1.04 30.08
C SER A 181 4.87 -1.46 30.71
N GLU A 182 5.11 -2.75 30.90
CA GLU A 182 6.36 -3.27 31.48
C GLU A 182 7.57 -3.01 30.58
N VAL A 183 7.44 -3.33 29.29
CA VAL A 183 8.50 -3.13 28.30
C VAL A 183 8.79 -1.65 28.10
N LEU A 184 7.76 -0.80 27.99
CA LEU A 184 7.94 0.65 27.84
C LEU A 184 8.55 1.28 29.10
N ARG A 185 8.13 0.86 30.30
CA ARG A 185 8.69 1.33 31.56
C ARG A 185 10.18 1.02 31.68
N ALA A 186 10.61 -0.19 31.29
CA ALA A 186 12.02 -0.57 31.27
C ALA A 186 12.87 0.31 30.32
N LYS A 187 12.21 0.99 29.38
CA LYS A 187 12.83 1.91 28.40
C LYS A 187 12.61 3.38 28.76
N GLY A 188 12.14 3.68 29.97
CA GLY A 188 11.89 5.03 30.47
C GLY A 188 10.67 5.70 29.82
N LEU A 189 9.70 4.93 29.36
CA LEU A 189 8.46 5.40 28.73
C LEU A 189 7.24 4.99 29.58
N VAL A 190 6.15 5.73 29.45
CA VAL A 190 4.86 5.43 30.09
C VAL A 190 3.81 5.18 29.02
N LEU A 191 3.11 4.04 29.10
CA LEU A 191 1.94 3.74 28.28
C LEU A 191 0.69 4.25 29.00
N ALA A 192 0.09 5.33 28.51
CA ALA A 192 -1.04 5.97 29.17
C ALA A 192 -2.37 5.26 28.82
N ASP A 193 -2.60 5.08 27.53
CA ASP A 193 -3.69 4.31 26.97
C ASP A 193 -3.30 3.76 25.59
N THR A 194 -4.02 2.75 25.13
CA THR A 194 -3.88 2.21 23.78
C THR A 194 -5.16 1.54 23.32
N LYS A 195 -5.28 1.35 22.01
CA LYS A 195 -6.42 0.76 21.34
C LYS A 195 -5.99 -0.53 20.64
N TYR A 196 -6.71 -1.61 20.88
CA TYR A 196 -6.51 -2.88 20.19
C TYR A 196 -7.67 -3.20 19.26
N GLU A 197 -7.36 -3.88 18.16
CA GLU A 197 -8.35 -4.46 17.27
C GLU A 197 -8.10 -5.95 17.13
N PHE A 198 -9.18 -6.71 17.06
CA PHE A 198 -9.12 -8.16 16.93
C PHE A 198 -9.86 -8.63 15.69
N GLY A 199 -9.44 -9.79 15.19
CA GLY A 199 -10.13 -10.52 14.15
C GLY A 199 -10.24 -11.99 14.49
N LEU A 200 -10.97 -12.71 13.66
CA LEU A 200 -11.10 -14.16 13.71
C LEU A 200 -10.45 -14.77 12.48
N ILE A 201 -9.68 -15.83 12.68
CA ILE A 201 -9.25 -16.71 11.59
C ILE A 201 -9.75 -18.12 11.92
N GLY A 202 -10.81 -18.54 11.23
CA GLY A 202 -11.65 -19.63 11.76
C GLY A 202 -12.28 -19.18 13.08
N ASP A 203 -12.13 -19.98 14.13
CA ASP A 203 -12.63 -19.67 15.48
C ASP A 203 -11.55 -19.02 16.38
N ASP A 204 -10.33 -18.85 15.88
CA ASP A 204 -9.21 -18.31 16.64
C ASP A 204 -9.23 -16.78 16.67
N LEU A 205 -9.27 -16.23 17.90
CA LEU A 205 -9.06 -14.80 18.14
C LEU A 205 -7.61 -14.43 17.87
N VAL A 206 -7.40 -13.49 16.96
CA VAL A 206 -6.08 -12.94 16.63
C VAL A 206 -6.04 -11.43 16.79
N LEU A 207 -4.91 -10.91 17.23
CA LEU A 207 -4.62 -9.47 17.20
C LEU A 207 -4.35 -9.03 15.75
N ILE A 208 -5.00 -7.96 15.33
CA ILE A 208 -4.87 -7.36 14.00
C ILE A 208 -4.50 -5.88 14.10
N ASP A 209 -4.38 -5.22 12.94
CA ASP A 209 -4.11 -3.80 12.79
C ASP A 209 -2.71 -3.36 13.28
N GLU A 210 -2.61 -2.72 14.44
CA GLU A 210 -1.34 -2.34 15.08
C GLU A 210 -1.45 -2.34 16.60
N ILE A 211 -0.28 -2.32 17.24
CA ILE A 211 -0.16 -2.38 18.70
C ILE A 211 0.98 -1.47 19.16
N HIS A 212 0.69 -0.66 20.20
CA HIS A 212 1.67 0.18 20.93
C HIS A 212 2.49 1.13 20.05
N THR A 213 1.89 1.60 18.97
CA THR A 213 2.45 2.62 18.08
C THR A 213 1.99 4.02 18.48
N PRO A 214 2.68 5.09 18.07
CA PRO A 214 2.25 6.46 18.37
C PRO A 214 0.94 6.90 17.70
N ASP A 215 0.38 6.12 16.76
CA ASP A 215 -0.96 6.38 16.19
C ASP A 215 -2.08 5.70 17.01
N SER A 216 -1.77 4.55 17.64
CA SER A 216 -2.72 3.73 18.40
C SER A 216 -2.69 3.97 19.90
N SER A 217 -1.66 4.65 20.41
CA SER A 217 -1.34 4.71 21.84
C SER A 217 -0.89 6.10 22.27
N ARG A 218 -1.19 6.45 23.52
CA ARG A 218 -0.58 7.60 24.19
C ARG A 218 0.66 7.16 24.96
N ILE A 219 1.79 7.76 24.59
CA ILE A 219 3.10 7.41 25.15
C ILE A 219 3.78 8.68 25.64
N TRP A 220 4.27 8.62 26.87
CA TRP A 220 4.99 9.72 27.50
C TRP A 220 6.41 9.32 27.87
N ASP A 221 7.29 10.32 27.97
CA ASP A 221 8.58 10.12 28.62
C ASP A 221 8.38 10.06 30.14
N ALA A 222 8.98 9.05 30.80
CA ALA A 222 8.79 8.83 32.22
C ALA A 222 9.41 9.95 33.08
N ALA A 223 10.52 10.54 32.63
CA ALA A 223 11.20 11.59 33.39
C ALA A 223 10.45 12.93 33.32
N THR A 224 9.85 13.27 32.17
CA THR A 224 8.99 14.46 32.06
C THR A 224 7.67 14.25 32.79
N TYR A 225 7.05 13.06 32.67
CA TYR A 225 5.83 12.72 33.39
C TYR A 225 6.01 12.81 34.91
N ALA A 226 7.13 12.31 35.44
CA ALA A 226 7.42 12.38 36.88
C ALA A 226 7.59 13.82 37.40
N LYS A 227 7.98 14.76 36.53
CA LYS A 227 8.13 16.19 36.90
C LYS A 227 6.80 16.93 36.88
N SER A 228 5.99 16.75 35.84
CA SER A 228 4.65 17.31 35.75
C SER A 228 3.76 16.40 34.91
N PRO A 229 2.85 15.64 35.53
CA PRO A 229 1.84 14.88 34.80
C PRO A 229 0.94 15.76 33.94
N LYS A 230 0.61 16.98 34.41
CA LYS A 230 -0.28 17.92 33.71
C LYS A 230 0.34 18.48 32.44
N ASP A 231 1.65 18.70 32.43
CA ASP A 231 2.36 19.35 31.32
C ASP A 231 3.22 18.36 30.50
N VAL A 232 2.94 17.06 30.59
CA VAL A 232 3.74 16.03 29.94
C VAL A 232 3.67 16.19 28.41
N PRO A 233 4.81 16.40 27.71
CA PRO A 233 4.81 16.52 26.26
C PRO A 233 4.43 15.19 25.59
N PRO A 234 3.51 15.17 24.62
CA PRO A 234 3.11 13.94 23.95
C PRO A 234 4.22 13.45 23.02
N LEU A 235 4.58 12.16 23.06
CA LEU A 235 5.47 11.56 22.04
C LEU A 235 4.70 11.01 20.84
N ASP A 236 3.38 11.00 20.94
CA ASP A 236 2.44 10.40 20.02
C ASP A 236 1.65 11.44 19.21
N LYS A 237 0.60 10.96 18.54
CA LYS A 237 -0.32 11.72 17.70
C LYS A 237 -1.03 12.90 18.39
N GLU A 238 -1.04 12.97 19.72
CA GLU A 238 -1.59 14.11 20.46
C GLU A 238 -0.87 15.43 20.15
N LEU A 239 0.40 15.43 19.70
CA LEU A 239 1.07 16.65 19.20
C LEU A 239 0.28 17.30 18.06
N VAL A 240 -0.11 16.49 17.07
CA VAL A 240 -0.85 16.95 15.89
C VAL A 240 -2.27 17.36 16.28
N ARG A 241 -2.92 16.60 17.18
CA ARG A 241 -4.25 16.96 17.69
C ARG A 241 -4.23 18.29 18.44
N ALA A 242 -3.25 18.52 19.31
CA ALA A 242 -3.10 19.76 20.06
C ALA A 242 -2.87 20.97 19.13
N PHE A 243 -2.01 20.81 18.10
CA PHE A 243 -1.82 21.84 17.08
C PHE A 243 -3.14 22.17 16.36
N MET A 244 -3.85 21.15 15.88
CA MET A 244 -5.10 21.33 15.16
C MET A 244 -6.20 21.99 16.00
N LEU A 245 -6.28 21.69 17.30
CA LEU A 245 -7.21 22.35 18.22
C LEU A 245 -6.88 23.83 18.38
N ARG A 246 -5.61 24.18 18.61
CA ARG A 246 -5.17 25.59 18.72
C ARG A 246 -5.46 26.37 17.44
N GLU A 247 -5.21 25.77 16.28
CA GLU A 247 -5.52 26.40 15.00
C GLU A 247 -7.02 26.56 14.76
N ARG A 248 -7.84 25.59 15.20
CA ARG A 248 -9.30 25.72 15.16
C ARG A 248 -9.81 26.82 16.07
N GLU A 249 -9.27 26.95 17.28
CA GLU A 249 -9.61 28.05 18.20
C GLU A 249 -9.26 29.42 17.57
N ARG A 250 -8.14 29.49 16.84
CA ARG A 250 -7.67 30.72 16.18
C ARG A 250 -8.46 31.08 14.92
N THR A 251 -8.87 30.08 14.12
CA THR A 251 -9.39 30.30 12.75
C THR A 251 -10.86 29.89 12.57
N GLY A 252 -11.45 29.19 13.54
CA GLY A 252 -12.79 28.61 13.46
C GLY A 252 -12.86 27.24 12.76
N ALA A 253 -11.78 26.76 12.13
CA ALA A 253 -11.76 25.50 11.39
C ALA A 253 -10.50 24.67 11.64
N PHE A 254 -10.60 23.35 11.52
CA PHE A 254 -9.42 22.49 11.58
C PHE A 254 -8.55 22.67 10.32
N PRO A 255 -7.22 22.77 10.46
CA PRO A 255 -6.33 22.90 9.31
C PRO A 255 -6.24 21.55 8.57
N LEU A 256 -6.22 21.60 7.23
CA LEU A 256 -5.98 20.42 6.39
C LEU A 256 -4.49 20.19 6.12
N ALA A 257 -3.66 21.23 6.25
CA ALA A 257 -2.22 21.18 6.07
C ALA A 257 -1.49 21.45 7.39
N LEU A 258 -0.37 20.77 7.60
CA LEU A 258 0.51 21.02 8.76
C LEU A 258 1.69 21.90 8.34
N PRO A 259 2.11 22.86 9.18
CA PRO A 259 3.33 23.60 8.95
C PRO A 259 4.54 22.67 9.08
N ALA A 260 5.63 23.00 8.37
CA ALA A 260 6.84 22.17 8.34
C ALA A 260 7.42 21.88 9.74
N SER A 261 7.31 22.82 10.68
CA SER A 261 7.77 22.62 12.06
C SER A 261 7.03 21.49 12.78
N VAL A 262 5.70 21.42 12.65
CA VAL A 262 4.89 20.35 13.26
C VAL A 262 5.16 19.01 12.59
N VAL A 263 5.40 19.00 11.28
CA VAL A 263 5.78 17.78 10.54
C VAL A 263 7.12 17.24 11.04
N GLU A 264 8.15 18.09 11.11
CA GLU A 264 9.48 17.67 11.57
C GLU A 264 9.49 17.26 13.04
N GLU A 265 8.73 17.94 13.90
CA GLU A 265 8.61 17.58 15.31
C GLU A 265 7.87 16.24 15.49
N THR A 266 6.81 16.01 14.71
CA THR A 266 6.09 14.72 14.70
C THR A 266 7.01 13.61 14.23
N ARG A 267 7.74 13.82 13.12
CA ARG A 267 8.74 12.87 12.62
C ARG A 267 9.78 12.55 13.69
N ALA A 268 10.39 13.57 14.29
CA ALA A 268 11.45 13.40 15.28
C ALA A 268 10.98 12.58 16.50
N ARG A 269 9.77 12.83 17.01
CA ARG A 269 9.20 12.06 18.13
C ARG A 269 8.91 10.62 17.76
N TYR A 270 8.42 10.36 16.55
CA TYR A 270 8.11 9.02 16.07
C TYR A 270 9.39 8.20 15.88
N VAL A 271 10.42 8.80 15.29
CA VAL A 271 11.76 8.19 15.15
C VAL A 271 12.37 7.91 16.53
N GLU A 272 12.27 8.85 17.48
CA GLU A 272 12.75 8.65 18.84
C GLU A 272 12.04 7.49 19.55
N LEU A 273 10.71 7.36 19.37
CA LEU A 273 9.96 6.22 19.90
C LEU A 273 10.43 4.90 19.28
N LEU A 274 10.61 4.83 17.96
CA LEU A 274 11.16 3.64 17.31
C LEU A 274 12.52 3.25 17.91
N ARG A 275 13.43 4.24 18.03
CA ARG A 275 14.78 4.05 18.56
C ARG A 275 14.77 3.55 20.00
N ARG A 276 13.98 4.17 20.89
CA ARG A 276 13.89 3.75 22.30
C ARG A 276 13.24 2.37 22.45
N VAL A 277 12.16 2.11 21.71
CA VAL A 277 11.40 0.85 21.81
C VAL A 277 12.18 -0.32 21.22
N THR A 278 12.74 -0.15 20.03
CA THR A 278 13.30 -1.28 19.26
C THR A 278 14.82 -1.27 19.16
N GLY A 279 15.49 -0.16 19.48
CA GLY A 279 16.91 0.04 19.22
C GLY A 279 17.26 0.28 17.75
N HIS A 280 16.28 0.34 16.85
CA HIS A 280 16.49 0.54 15.42
C HIS A 280 16.27 1.98 14.99
N GLU A 281 16.96 2.37 13.91
CA GLU A 281 16.70 3.61 13.19
C GLU A 281 15.84 3.34 11.95
N PRO A 282 15.03 4.32 11.48
CA PRO A 282 14.43 4.25 10.17
C PRO A 282 15.51 4.26 9.08
N SER A 283 15.17 3.73 7.92
CA SER A 283 16.04 3.75 6.75
C SER A 283 16.35 5.18 6.32
N GLY A 284 17.62 5.41 6.00
CA GLY A 284 18.11 6.65 5.38
C GLY A 284 17.96 6.67 3.86
N ALA A 285 17.40 5.63 3.24
CA ALA A 285 17.27 5.54 1.79
C ALA A 285 16.24 6.58 1.26
N PRO A 286 16.55 7.28 0.15
CA PRO A 286 15.76 8.44 -0.27
C PRO A 286 14.42 8.11 -0.93
N ASP A 287 14.21 6.88 -1.41
CA ASP A 287 13.03 6.46 -2.19
C ASP A 287 12.33 5.23 -1.58
N PRO A 288 11.33 5.43 -0.70
CA PRO A 288 10.62 4.32 -0.08
C PRO A 288 9.71 3.55 -1.06
N LEU A 289 9.20 4.19 -2.11
CA LEU A 289 8.42 3.49 -3.14
C LEU A 289 9.32 2.52 -3.92
N ALA A 290 10.51 2.95 -4.35
CA ALA A 290 11.44 2.07 -5.04
C ALA A 290 11.81 0.83 -4.21
N ARG A 291 12.03 1.00 -2.90
CA ARG A 291 12.29 -0.14 -1.99
C ARG A 291 11.09 -1.06 -1.84
N LEU A 292 9.88 -0.50 -1.70
CA LEU A 292 8.65 -1.29 -1.65
C LEU A 292 8.48 -2.12 -2.93
N TYR A 293 8.71 -1.51 -4.09
CA TYR A 293 8.71 -2.20 -5.38
C TYR A 293 9.69 -3.38 -5.40
N GLU A 294 10.95 -3.11 -5.05
CA GLU A 294 12.01 -4.14 -5.04
C GLU A 294 11.68 -5.28 -4.09
N ALA A 295 11.18 -4.98 -2.89
CA ALA A 295 10.76 -5.97 -1.90
C ALA A 295 9.59 -6.83 -2.40
N LEU A 296 8.56 -6.22 -3.00
CA LEU A 296 7.41 -6.96 -3.54
C LEU A 296 7.80 -7.87 -4.71
N VAL A 297 8.75 -7.44 -5.56
CA VAL A 297 9.29 -8.26 -6.64
C VAL A 297 10.15 -9.40 -6.08
N ALA A 298 11.03 -9.11 -5.12
CA ALA A 298 11.90 -10.11 -4.51
C ALA A 298 11.12 -11.19 -3.76
N GLY A 299 10.05 -10.81 -3.04
CA GLY A 299 9.11 -11.72 -2.39
C GLY A 299 8.17 -12.46 -3.34
N GLY A 300 8.22 -12.15 -4.65
CA GLY A 300 7.36 -12.77 -5.67
C GLY A 300 5.89 -12.38 -5.57
N HIS A 301 5.55 -11.31 -4.85
CA HIS A 301 4.18 -10.81 -4.69
C HIS A 301 3.66 -10.11 -5.94
N ILE A 302 4.55 -9.49 -6.74
CA ILE A 302 4.25 -8.91 -8.04
C ILE A 302 5.33 -9.28 -9.07
N LYS A 303 5.01 -9.20 -10.36
CA LYS A 303 6.01 -9.28 -11.43
C LYS A 303 6.77 -7.95 -11.56
N PRO A 304 8.01 -7.95 -12.07
CA PRO A 304 8.82 -6.73 -12.18
C PRO A 304 8.30 -5.69 -13.18
N GLY A 305 7.22 -5.95 -13.89
CA GLY A 305 6.60 -5.00 -14.80
C GLY A 305 5.38 -5.62 -15.47
N PHE A 306 4.64 -4.79 -16.20
CA PHE A 306 3.43 -5.21 -16.88
C PHE A 306 3.29 -4.65 -18.30
N VAL A 307 2.48 -5.33 -19.11
CA VAL A 307 2.05 -4.87 -20.43
C VAL A 307 0.54 -4.98 -20.54
N VAL A 308 -0.12 -3.90 -20.96
CA VAL A 308 -1.56 -3.88 -21.23
C VAL A 308 -1.79 -3.95 -22.73
N VAL A 309 -2.50 -4.98 -23.19
CA VAL A 309 -2.91 -5.12 -24.59
C VAL A 309 -4.35 -4.61 -24.72
N CYS A 310 -4.52 -3.45 -25.32
CA CYS A 310 -5.82 -2.82 -25.57
C CYS A 310 -6.23 -3.06 -27.02
N MET A 311 -7.37 -3.71 -27.24
CA MET A 311 -7.94 -3.89 -28.58
C MET A 311 -9.20 -3.07 -28.79
N GLY A 312 -9.34 -2.45 -29.96
CA GLY A 312 -10.49 -1.63 -30.35
C GLY A 312 -11.78 -2.43 -30.54
N SER A 313 -11.64 -3.71 -30.92
CA SER A 313 -12.75 -4.62 -31.20
C SER A 313 -12.45 -6.04 -30.70
N PRO A 314 -13.45 -6.79 -30.20
CA PRO A 314 -13.29 -8.22 -29.93
C PRO A 314 -12.86 -9.05 -31.14
N SER A 315 -13.10 -8.58 -32.37
CA SER A 315 -12.66 -9.25 -33.60
C SER A 315 -11.14 -9.38 -33.70
N ASP A 316 -10.38 -8.52 -33.01
CA ASP A 316 -8.92 -8.49 -33.07
C ASP A 316 -8.25 -9.48 -32.10
N VAL A 317 -9.03 -10.36 -31.47
CA VAL A 317 -8.57 -11.29 -30.43
C VAL A 317 -7.44 -12.21 -30.91
N GLU A 318 -7.47 -12.66 -32.17
CA GLU A 318 -6.39 -13.50 -32.72
C GLU A 318 -5.08 -12.73 -32.87
N HIS A 319 -5.14 -11.45 -33.23
CA HIS A 319 -3.96 -10.59 -33.26
C HIS A 319 -3.41 -10.39 -31.83
N ALA A 320 -4.29 -10.11 -30.86
CA ALA A 320 -3.91 -9.98 -29.46
C ALA A 320 -3.32 -11.27 -28.86
N LYS A 321 -3.80 -12.45 -29.28
CA LYS A 321 -3.25 -13.75 -28.88
C LYS A 321 -1.79 -13.91 -29.32
N ARG A 322 -1.43 -13.46 -30.53
CA ARG A 322 -0.04 -13.49 -31.01
C ARG A 322 0.88 -12.62 -30.16
N VAL A 323 0.45 -11.39 -29.86
CA VAL A 323 1.16 -10.48 -28.95
C VAL A 323 1.35 -11.14 -27.57
N ARG A 324 0.25 -11.65 -26.99
CA ARG A 324 0.26 -12.29 -25.66
C ARG A 324 1.16 -13.52 -25.61
N LYS A 325 1.22 -14.31 -26.69
CA LYS A 325 2.10 -15.49 -26.78
C LYS A 325 3.57 -15.10 -26.59
N VAL A 326 4.00 -13.99 -27.18
CA VAL A 326 5.36 -13.48 -27.00
C VAL A 326 5.56 -13.04 -25.54
N LEU A 327 4.68 -12.15 -25.05
CA LEU A 327 4.77 -11.56 -23.70
C LEU A 327 4.83 -12.62 -22.58
N ALA A 328 4.06 -13.71 -22.71
CA ALA A 328 3.99 -14.78 -21.72
C ALA A 328 5.35 -15.41 -21.41
N SER A 329 6.28 -15.41 -22.36
CA SER A 329 7.60 -15.99 -22.15
C SER A 329 8.54 -15.09 -21.34
N TYR A 330 8.27 -13.78 -21.19
CA TYR A 330 9.23 -12.79 -20.66
C TYR A 330 9.04 -12.46 -19.16
N GLY A 331 8.15 -13.14 -18.45
CA GLY A 331 8.05 -12.98 -16.99
C GLY A 331 7.46 -11.64 -16.52
N VAL A 332 6.78 -10.91 -17.41
CA VAL A 332 6.00 -9.71 -17.09
C VAL A 332 4.53 -10.05 -16.94
N ARG A 333 3.77 -9.25 -16.18
CA ARG A 333 2.32 -9.41 -16.12
C ARG A 333 1.68 -8.91 -17.41
N THR A 334 0.75 -9.65 -17.99
CA THR A 334 -0.01 -9.19 -19.16
C THR A 334 -1.48 -9.02 -18.82
N PHE A 335 -2.03 -7.86 -19.19
CA PHE A 335 -3.46 -7.57 -19.14
C PHE A 335 -4.01 -7.46 -20.56
N VAL A 336 -5.28 -7.82 -20.75
CA VAL A 336 -5.96 -7.70 -22.04
C VAL A 336 -7.28 -6.96 -21.82
N ARG A 337 -7.56 -5.95 -22.63
CA ARG A 337 -8.73 -5.07 -22.51
C ARG A 337 -9.34 -4.84 -23.89
N VAL A 338 -10.67 -4.74 -23.95
CA VAL A 338 -11.41 -4.31 -25.15
C VAL A 338 -11.93 -2.90 -24.92
N ILE A 339 -11.35 -1.92 -25.60
CA ILE A 339 -11.63 -0.49 -25.45
C ILE A 339 -11.49 0.17 -26.82
N SER A 340 -12.54 0.88 -27.24
CA SER A 340 -12.63 1.64 -28.47
C SER A 340 -12.62 3.13 -28.16
N ALA A 341 -11.65 3.87 -28.69
CA ALA A 341 -11.63 5.33 -28.56
C ALA A 341 -12.89 6.01 -29.14
N HIS A 342 -13.55 5.38 -30.12
CA HIS A 342 -14.71 5.96 -30.79
C HIS A 342 -16.05 5.58 -30.15
N LYS A 343 -16.14 4.39 -29.53
CA LYS A 343 -17.43 3.85 -29.04
C LYS A 343 -17.59 3.91 -27.53
N ASN A 344 -16.50 3.81 -26.78
CA ASN A 344 -16.49 3.81 -25.32
C ASN A 344 -15.20 4.46 -24.78
N GLY A 345 -14.86 5.61 -25.35
CA GLY A 345 -13.64 6.37 -25.04
C GLY A 345 -13.54 6.80 -23.57
N GLU A 346 -14.67 6.94 -22.88
CA GLU A 346 -14.72 7.23 -21.43
C GLU A 346 -13.98 6.17 -20.59
N ARG A 347 -13.87 4.93 -21.09
CA ARG A 347 -13.12 3.85 -20.42
C ARG A 347 -11.61 4.03 -20.46
N ILE A 348 -11.09 4.96 -21.25
CA ILE A 348 -9.66 5.31 -21.24
C ILE A 348 -9.30 5.97 -19.91
N GLN A 349 -10.21 6.74 -19.30
CA GLN A 349 -9.98 7.28 -17.97
C GLN A 349 -9.89 6.17 -16.91
N GLU A 350 -10.73 5.13 -17.02
CA GLU A 350 -10.64 3.95 -16.13
C GLU A 350 -9.27 3.26 -16.22
N LEU A 351 -8.67 3.21 -17.42
CA LEU A 351 -7.30 2.70 -17.60
C LEU A 351 -6.29 3.63 -16.92
N ALA A 352 -6.39 4.93 -17.16
CA ALA A 352 -5.48 5.92 -16.56
C ALA A 352 -5.49 5.81 -15.03
N ASP A 353 -6.67 5.72 -14.42
CA ASP A 353 -6.82 5.58 -12.98
C ASP A 353 -6.20 4.27 -12.45
N SER A 354 -6.23 3.20 -13.27
CA SER A 354 -5.71 1.88 -12.92
C SER A 354 -4.19 1.74 -13.09
N TYR A 355 -3.60 2.43 -14.08
CA TYR A 355 -2.22 2.18 -14.52
C TYR A 355 -1.26 3.36 -14.31
N ASN A 356 -1.75 4.61 -14.29
CA ASN A 356 -0.90 5.77 -14.02
C ASN A 356 -0.44 5.78 -12.55
N GLY A 357 0.78 6.24 -12.32
CA GLY A 357 1.41 6.18 -11.00
C GLY A 357 1.67 4.76 -10.46
N ALA A 358 1.58 3.72 -11.30
CA ALA A 358 1.90 2.36 -10.90
C ALA A 358 3.35 2.25 -10.40
N LEU A 359 3.52 1.44 -9.36
CA LEU A 359 4.79 1.21 -8.69
C LEU A 359 5.85 0.58 -9.62
N GLU A 360 5.43 -0.40 -10.41
CA GLU A 360 6.28 -1.09 -11.38
C GLU A 360 6.24 -0.45 -12.79
N PRO A 361 7.30 -0.63 -13.62
CA PRO A 361 7.30 -0.22 -15.01
C PRO A 361 6.19 -0.89 -15.84
N GLY A 362 5.50 -0.10 -16.66
CA GLY A 362 4.42 -0.54 -17.53
C GLY A 362 4.59 -0.12 -18.99
N ALA A 363 3.90 -0.81 -19.90
CA ALA A 363 3.76 -0.41 -21.30
C ALA A 363 2.37 -0.81 -21.84
N VAL A 364 1.94 -0.16 -22.92
CA VAL A 364 0.65 -0.40 -23.55
C VAL A 364 0.84 -0.76 -25.02
N ILE A 365 0.11 -1.77 -25.47
CA ILE A 365 0.02 -2.15 -26.88
C ILE A 365 -1.40 -1.85 -27.35
N ALA A 366 -1.53 -0.96 -28.33
CA ALA A 366 -2.81 -0.57 -28.91
C ALA A 366 -3.04 -1.34 -30.22
N ILE A 367 -4.10 -2.14 -30.27
CA ILE A 367 -4.51 -2.92 -31.44
C ILE A 367 -5.82 -2.33 -31.95
N ALA A 368 -5.76 -1.60 -33.05
CA ALA A 368 -6.96 -1.09 -33.73
C ALA A 368 -6.72 -1.10 -35.23
N GLY A 369 -7.65 -1.72 -35.97
CA GLY A 369 -7.67 -1.67 -37.43
C GLY A 369 -8.29 -0.36 -37.94
N GLU A 370 -8.35 -0.22 -39.26
CA GLU A 370 -8.91 0.97 -39.91
C GLU A 370 -8.25 2.27 -39.41
N SER A 371 -9.05 3.30 -39.09
CA SER A 371 -8.57 4.53 -38.47
C SER A 371 -8.23 4.29 -37.00
N ASN A 372 -6.94 4.11 -36.69
CA ASN A 372 -6.46 3.86 -35.33
C ASN A 372 -6.49 5.14 -34.47
N GLY A 373 -7.66 5.49 -33.93
CA GLY A 373 -7.79 6.50 -32.88
C GLY A 373 -7.36 6.02 -31.49
N LEU A 374 -7.30 4.70 -31.27
CA LEU A 374 -7.03 4.11 -29.95
C LEU A 374 -5.60 4.39 -29.48
N GLY A 375 -4.62 4.23 -30.37
CA GLY A 375 -3.21 4.47 -30.08
C GLY A 375 -2.94 5.87 -29.55
N GLY A 376 -3.37 6.88 -30.30
CA GLY A 376 -3.22 8.28 -29.92
C GLY A 376 -4.00 8.62 -28.65
N ALA A 377 -5.23 8.13 -28.51
CA ALA A 377 -6.04 8.38 -27.32
C ALA A 377 -5.41 7.78 -26.05
N LEU A 378 -4.83 6.57 -26.13
CA LEU A 378 -4.09 5.99 -25.01
C LEU A 378 -2.82 6.79 -24.70
N ALA A 379 -2.05 7.17 -25.71
CA ALA A 379 -0.81 7.95 -25.53
C ALA A 379 -1.06 9.37 -24.98
N ALA A 380 -2.26 9.91 -25.18
CA ALA A 380 -2.66 11.21 -24.64
C ALA A 380 -3.07 11.17 -23.16
N ASN A 381 -3.47 10.01 -22.63
CA ASN A 381 -4.05 9.89 -21.29
C ASN A 381 -3.22 9.04 -20.33
N LEU A 382 -2.30 8.23 -20.84
CA LEU A 382 -1.47 7.33 -20.03
C LEU A 382 -0.04 7.86 -19.91
N GLU A 383 0.54 7.69 -18.73
CA GLU A 383 1.96 7.99 -18.44
C GLU A 383 2.91 6.91 -19.02
N LEU A 384 2.33 5.87 -19.63
CA LEU A 384 3.03 4.69 -20.12
C LEU A 384 3.38 4.80 -21.60
N PRO A 385 4.51 4.22 -22.05
CA PRO A 385 4.82 4.12 -23.46
C PRO A 385 3.75 3.31 -24.20
N VAL A 386 3.28 3.85 -25.33
CA VAL A 386 2.28 3.22 -26.18
C VAL A 386 2.90 2.73 -27.49
N VAL A 387 2.63 1.47 -27.82
CA VAL A 387 3.03 0.81 -29.06
C VAL A 387 1.80 0.41 -29.85
N ASN A 388 1.58 1.04 -31.00
CA ASN A 388 0.58 0.65 -31.98
C ASN A 388 0.98 -0.68 -32.64
N ALA A 389 0.05 -1.62 -32.65
CA ALA A 389 0.11 -2.90 -33.33
C ALA A 389 -1.17 -3.13 -34.14
N PRO A 390 -1.44 -2.29 -35.15
CA PRO A 390 -2.67 -2.37 -35.95
C PRO A 390 -2.76 -3.72 -36.68
N PRO A 391 -3.91 -4.42 -36.65
CA PRO A 391 -4.18 -5.56 -37.50
C PRO A 391 -4.48 -5.08 -38.92
N TYR A 392 -3.85 -5.72 -39.91
CA TYR A 392 -4.14 -5.51 -41.32
C TYR A 392 -4.58 -6.82 -41.97
N GLY A 393 -5.63 -6.76 -42.79
CA GLY A 393 -6.10 -7.91 -43.56
C GLY A 393 -5.17 -8.26 -44.72
N ASP A 394 -4.69 -7.23 -45.43
CA ASP A 394 -3.78 -7.38 -46.58
C ASP A 394 -2.84 -6.16 -46.73
N LYS A 395 -2.08 -6.12 -47.84
CA LYS A 395 -1.15 -5.02 -48.13
C LYS A 395 -1.86 -3.71 -48.50
N SER A 396 -3.03 -3.78 -49.11
CA SER A 396 -3.81 -2.60 -49.50
C SER A 396 -4.38 -1.91 -48.27
N ASP A 397 -4.95 -2.70 -47.35
CA ASP A 397 -5.42 -2.27 -46.04
C ASP A 397 -4.28 -1.62 -45.22
N LEU A 398 -3.10 -2.25 -45.22
CA LEU A 398 -1.91 -1.66 -44.60
C LEU A 398 -1.55 -0.28 -45.18
N ILE A 399 -1.48 -0.14 -46.50
CA ILE A 399 -1.11 1.13 -47.14
C ILE A 399 -2.13 2.23 -46.82
N LEU A 400 -3.42 1.88 -46.81
CA LEU A 400 -4.50 2.83 -46.55
C LEU A 400 -4.51 3.30 -45.09
N ASN A 401 -4.37 2.37 -44.15
CA ASN A 401 -4.67 2.63 -42.74
C ASN A 401 -3.44 2.89 -41.87
N LEU A 402 -2.22 2.60 -42.33
CA LEU A 402 -0.98 2.80 -41.56
C LEU A 402 -0.77 4.25 -41.10
N GLN A 403 -1.13 5.23 -41.93
CA GLN A 403 -0.92 6.64 -41.59
C GLN A 403 -1.67 7.05 -40.32
N SER A 404 -2.82 6.44 -40.03
CA SER A 404 -3.57 6.67 -38.79
C SER A 404 -2.79 6.32 -37.52
N SER A 405 -1.77 5.45 -37.62
CA SER A 405 -0.89 5.09 -36.50
C SER A 405 0.44 5.85 -36.48
N LEU A 406 0.83 6.49 -37.58
CA LEU A 406 2.09 7.22 -37.72
C LEU A 406 1.94 8.73 -37.48
N MET A 407 0.84 9.32 -37.95
CA MET A 407 0.60 10.77 -37.91
C MET A 407 -0.17 11.16 -36.65
N MET A 408 0.50 11.07 -35.50
CA MET A 408 -0.08 11.52 -34.23
C MET A 408 0.00 13.06 -34.08
N PRO A 409 -0.94 13.68 -33.33
CA PRO A 409 -0.82 15.07 -32.92
C PRO A 409 0.48 15.36 -32.14
N SER A 410 0.86 16.63 -32.03
CA SER A 410 2.04 17.04 -31.26
C SER A 410 1.93 16.58 -29.80
N ASN A 411 3.06 16.18 -29.22
CA ASN A 411 3.18 15.66 -27.85
C ASN A 411 2.38 14.39 -27.54
N ILE A 412 1.92 13.65 -28.56
CA ILE A 412 1.26 12.33 -28.40
C ILE A 412 2.18 11.23 -28.97
N PRO A 413 3.18 10.75 -28.20
CA PRO A 413 4.20 9.83 -28.71
C PRO A 413 3.71 8.38 -28.71
N ALA A 414 2.93 7.99 -29.73
CA ALA A 414 2.63 6.59 -29.99
C ALA A 414 3.62 6.02 -31.02
N THR A 415 4.38 5.01 -30.63
CA THR A 415 5.30 4.30 -31.55
C THR A 415 4.55 3.22 -32.31
N THR A 416 4.97 2.87 -33.54
CA THR A 416 4.23 1.89 -34.36
C THR A 416 5.12 0.71 -34.76
N ALA A 417 4.61 -0.51 -34.53
CA ALA A 417 5.23 -1.76 -34.96
C ALA A 417 4.20 -2.62 -35.70
N ILE A 418 4.41 -2.82 -37.00
CA ILE A 418 3.46 -3.54 -37.88
C ILE A 418 3.29 -5.01 -37.50
N ARG A 419 4.39 -5.68 -37.11
CA ARG A 419 4.34 -7.10 -36.72
C ARG A 419 3.96 -7.23 -35.24
N PRO A 420 2.96 -8.08 -34.89
CA PRO A 420 2.53 -8.25 -33.49
C PRO A 420 3.66 -8.67 -32.57
N GLU A 421 4.55 -9.54 -33.04
CA GLU A 421 5.71 -10.00 -32.26
C GLU A 421 6.68 -8.86 -31.99
N ASN A 422 6.91 -7.99 -32.97
CA ASN A 422 7.79 -6.82 -32.80
C ASN A 422 7.16 -5.78 -31.88
N ALA A 423 5.83 -5.62 -31.91
CA ALA A 423 5.15 -4.74 -30.96
C ALA A 423 5.31 -5.24 -29.52
N ALA A 424 5.16 -6.55 -29.29
CA ALA A 424 5.43 -7.17 -28.00
C ALA A 424 6.88 -6.93 -27.54
N LEU A 425 7.86 -7.15 -28.43
CA LEU A 425 9.28 -6.93 -28.12
C LEU A 425 9.60 -5.45 -27.86
N ALA A 426 8.99 -4.52 -28.60
CA ALA A 426 9.16 -3.09 -28.40
C ALA A 426 8.62 -2.67 -27.03
N ALA A 427 7.42 -3.12 -26.66
CA ALA A 427 6.83 -2.87 -25.35
C ALA A 427 7.68 -3.48 -24.22
N LEU A 428 8.20 -4.70 -24.38
CA LEU A 428 9.08 -5.31 -23.37
C LEU A 428 10.41 -4.56 -23.21
N ARG A 429 10.98 -4.06 -24.30
CA ARG A 429 12.23 -3.28 -24.27
C ARG A 429 12.03 -1.92 -23.60
N SER A 430 10.87 -1.29 -23.78
CA SER A 430 10.58 0.01 -23.15
C SER A 430 10.48 -0.07 -21.63
N LEU A 431 10.13 -1.24 -21.06
CA LEU A 431 10.13 -1.46 -19.60
C LEU A 431 11.51 -1.31 -18.96
N ASN A 432 12.59 -1.42 -19.75
CA ASN A 432 13.98 -1.17 -19.31
C ASN A 432 14.45 -2.06 -18.13
N LEU A 433 13.81 -3.20 -17.90
CA LEU A 433 14.08 -4.11 -16.77
C LEU A 433 15.41 -4.84 -16.94
N ARG A 434 16.19 -4.96 -15.85
CA ARG A 434 17.54 -5.56 -15.87
C ARG A 434 17.54 -7.00 -16.40
N HIS A 435 16.60 -7.83 -15.95
CA HIS A 435 16.51 -9.23 -16.39
C HIS A 435 16.13 -9.34 -17.87
N LEU A 436 15.26 -8.45 -18.38
CA LEU A 436 14.90 -8.40 -19.80
C LEU A 436 16.08 -7.97 -20.66
N LYS A 437 16.86 -6.97 -20.23
CA LYS A 437 18.07 -6.55 -20.94
C LYS A 437 19.06 -7.69 -21.11
N ALA A 438 19.36 -8.41 -20.02
CA ALA A 438 20.27 -9.55 -20.05
C ALA A 438 19.78 -10.64 -21.02
N ARG A 439 18.48 -10.94 -20.98
CA ARG A 439 17.85 -11.88 -21.91
C ARG A 439 17.94 -11.43 -23.36
N PHE A 440 17.55 -10.18 -23.68
CA PHE A 440 17.62 -9.65 -25.04
C PHE A 440 19.05 -9.66 -25.59
N SER A 441 20.05 -9.36 -24.76
CA SER A 441 21.46 -9.48 -25.17
C SER A 441 21.83 -10.91 -25.56
N GLY A 442 21.32 -11.92 -24.83
CA GLY A 442 21.47 -13.34 -25.18
C GLY A 442 20.81 -13.68 -26.50
N GLU A 443 19.52 -13.37 -26.65
CA GLU A 443 18.73 -13.65 -27.86
C GLU A 443 19.34 -13.00 -29.11
N ILE A 444 19.84 -11.77 -29.01
CA ILE A 444 20.52 -11.08 -30.11
C ILE A 444 21.81 -11.82 -30.52
N ARG A 445 22.60 -12.31 -29.56
CA ARG A 445 23.82 -13.08 -29.86
C ARG A 445 23.49 -14.40 -30.55
N GLU A 446 22.48 -15.11 -30.06
CA GLU A 446 22.04 -16.37 -30.66
C GLU A 446 21.50 -16.20 -32.09
N MET A 447 20.70 -15.15 -32.32
CA MET A 447 20.21 -14.81 -33.65
C MET A 447 21.36 -14.56 -34.62
N LYS A 448 22.36 -13.75 -34.22
CA LYS A 448 23.56 -13.50 -35.03
C LYS A 448 24.33 -14.78 -35.33
N ALA A 449 24.57 -15.61 -34.31
CA ALA A 449 25.27 -16.87 -34.47
C ALA A 449 24.52 -17.86 -35.39
N ARG A 450 23.18 -17.85 -35.36
CA ARG A 450 22.36 -18.67 -36.27
C ARG A 450 22.50 -18.22 -37.71
N LEU A 451 22.51 -16.90 -37.97
CA LEU A 451 22.69 -16.37 -39.31
C LEU A 451 24.08 -16.71 -39.87
N ILE A 452 25.13 -16.60 -39.04
CA ILE A 452 26.49 -17.02 -39.44
C ILE A 452 26.52 -18.50 -39.81
N ARG A 453 25.95 -19.38 -38.96
CA ARG A 453 25.89 -20.82 -39.28
C ARG A 453 25.08 -21.14 -40.54
N ALA A 454 24.02 -20.37 -40.81
CA ALA A 454 23.20 -20.55 -42.00
C ALA A 454 23.98 -20.14 -43.26
N ASP A 455 24.76 -19.06 -43.18
CA ASP A 455 25.67 -18.64 -44.24
C ASP A 455 26.76 -19.70 -44.47
N ASP A 456 27.44 -20.17 -43.43
CA ASP A 456 28.46 -21.23 -43.52
C ASP A 456 27.91 -22.56 -44.10
N ALA A 457 26.63 -22.88 -43.82
CA ALA A 457 25.98 -24.04 -44.39
C ALA A 457 25.68 -23.84 -45.88
N MET A 458 25.14 -22.67 -46.24
CA MET A 458 24.84 -22.31 -47.63
C MET A 458 26.10 -22.26 -48.51
N GLN A 459 27.21 -21.71 -47.99
CA GLN A 459 28.49 -21.68 -48.72
C GLN A 459 29.04 -23.08 -48.99
N ARG A 460 28.86 -24.03 -48.05
CA ARG A 460 29.27 -25.43 -48.27
C ARG A 460 28.39 -26.15 -49.28
N GLU A 461 27.09 -25.88 -49.28
CA GLU A 461 26.14 -26.46 -50.24
C GLU A 461 26.44 -25.95 -51.67
N LEU A 462 26.58 -24.63 -51.84
CA LEU A 462 26.89 -24.03 -53.14
C LEU A 462 28.30 -24.34 -53.63
N GLY A 463 29.29 -24.42 -52.73
CA GLY A 463 30.66 -24.77 -53.09
C GLY A 463 30.86 -26.25 -53.44
N ALA A 464 30.03 -27.16 -52.89
CA ALA A 464 30.06 -28.58 -53.26
C ALA A 464 29.46 -28.84 -54.65
N ASP A 465 28.52 -27.99 -55.10
CA ASP A 465 27.98 -28.04 -56.46
C ASP A 465 29.01 -27.57 -57.51
N ASP A 466 29.89 -26.63 -57.16
CA ASP A 466 30.96 -26.17 -58.06
C ASP A 466 32.10 -27.21 -58.24
N GLU A 467 32.41 -28.02 -57.22
CA GLU A 467 33.39 -29.12 -57.32
C GLU A 467 32.86 -30.37 -58.04
N ALA A 468 31.54 -30.54 -58.16
CA ALA A 468 30.92 -31.66 -58.87
C ALA A 468 30.82 -31.45 -60.40
N VAL A 469 31.16 -30.25 -60.90
CA VAL A 469 31.10 -29.87 -62.33
C VAL A 469 32.50 -29.82 -62.97
N THR A 470 33.57 -30.02 -62.20
CA THR A 470 34.94 -30.27 -62.68
C THR A 470 35.29 -31.74 -62.63
#